data_AF-A0A8J5QSF8-F1
#
_entry.id   AF-A0A8J5QSF8-F1
#
_cell.length_a   1.000
_cell.length_b   1.000
_cell.length_c   1.000
_cell.angle_alpha   90.00
_cell.angle_beta   90.00
_cell.angle_gamma   90.00
#
_symmetry.space_group_name_H-M   'P 1'
#
loop_
_entity.id
_entity.type
_entity.pdbx_description
1 polymer ?
#
loop_
_entity_poly.entity_id
_entity_poly.type
_entity_poly.pdbx_seq_one_letter_code
_entity_poly.pdbx_strand_id
1 'polypeptide(L)'
;MRATISNVAGSDTGVRRKTECTLSDDFENSIEVSNSTQSMSSQKSVYTIEATTIGTFHFDDHFPVRVIQKYAEHIYNQDMRYGDKDVKILAVLLVYSSCVKAAQQLWSSYWTVPTETDAFSNVGGLPTYLPEVIDEVLLKLGDIETKYGRIRVRWPLTTFKTVLVNASYYGLMATQSGFARDIGFSFRNLIWNDNEGHEKMDHFIEKYWQLKFNKVYTHGKERFLPLRLHKRLTEEDIVAGAGPQWFQHEYPEYEVLLKLYSRRMPCDDSRAGVAFEKLGLRRVADSDEEIMTGLDAASTLLSNIRYVYHRYFWMTDLNPTGNGSPGQLFVAGKNDSTASTALITSKSMTDDEIEYGFTWVPSISFDIKSDIRMASRETRTQLTAEEFRQSLLDSR
;
A
#
# COMPACT_ATOMS: atom_id res chain seq x y z
N MET A 1 6.99 -58.18 3.55
CA MET A 1 7.01 -59.16 2.44
C MET A 1 7.77 -58.52 1.28
N ARG A 2 8.77 -59.22 0.73
CA ARG A 2 9.63 -58.74 -0.37
C ARG A 2 8.85 -58.71 -1.68
N ALA A 3 9.07 -57.67 -2.48
CA ALA A 3 9.02 -57.75 -3.93
C ALA A 3 10.21 -56.99 -4.51
N THR A 4 10.82 -57.61 -5.51
CA THR A 4 12.18 -57.40 -6.01
C THR A 4 12.15 -56.45 -7.22
N ILE A 5 13.16 -55.59 -7.33
CA ILE A 5 13.40 -54.77 -8.53
C ILE A 5 14.08 -55.65 -9.59
N SER A 6 13.49 -55.75 -10.78
CA SER A 6 14.19 -56.22 -11.98
C SER A 6 14.59 -55.01 -12.83
N ASN A 7 15.90 -54.81 -13.00
CA ASN A 7 16.44 -53.92 -14.00
C ASN A 7 16.47 -54.65 -15.35
N VAL A 8 15.88 -54.04 -16.38
CA VAL A 8 16.15 -54.38 -17.77
C VAL A 8 16.62 -53.10 -18.46
N ALA A 9 17.84 -53.17 -19.00
CA ALA A 9 18.42 -52.15 -19.85
C ALA A 9 17.79 -52.20 -21.25
N GLY A 10 17.50 -51.03 -21.85
CA GLY A 10 17.05 -50.93 -23.23
C GLY A 10 16.57 -49.55 -23.65
N SER A 11 17.43 -48.86 -24.41
CA SER A 11 17.21 -47.87 -25.48
C SER A 11 15.95 -46.99 -25.54
N ASP A 12 16.22 -45.68 -25.71
CA ASP A 12 15.54 -44.72 -26.61
C ASP A 12 14.06 -44.94 -26.96
N THR A 13 13.21 -44.03 -26.48
CA THR A 13 12.47 -43.05 -27.31
C THR A 13 11.44 -42.30 -26.44
N GLY A 14 11.37 -40.98 -26.63
CA GLY A 14 10.52 -40.10 -25.85
C GLY A 14 9.03 -40.40 -26.01
N VAL A 15 8.40 -40.78 -24.90
CA VAL A 15 6.95 -40.66 -24.69
C VAL A 15 6.74 -40.20 -23.25
N ARG A 16 6.45 -38.92 -23.04
CA ARG A 16 5.94 -38.41 -21.75
C ARG A 16 4.51 -38.92 -21.57
N ARG A 17 4.36 -40.06 -20.89
CA ARG A 17 3.08 -40.48 -20.29
C ARG A 17 2.84 -39.68 -19.03
N LYS A 18 1.62 -39.17 -18.90
CA LYS A 18 1.03 -38.65 -17.65
C LYS A 18 1.14 -39.73 -16.57
N THR A 19 1.61 -39.32 -15.39
CA THR A 19 1.43 -40.06 -14.15
C THR A 19 0.81 -39.07 -13.16
N GLU A 20 -0.47 -39.27 -12.86
CA GLU A 20 -1.11 -38.71 -11.68
C GLU A 20 -0.44 -39.32 -10.46
N CYS A 21 -0.03 -38.47 -9.52
CA CYS A 21 0.41 -38.89 -8.20
C CYS A 21 -0.36 -38.04 -7.17
N THR A 22 -1.42 -38.62 -6.63
CA THR A 22 -2.00 -38.22 -5.35
C THR A 22 -0.97 -38.44 -4.26
N LEU A 23 -0.54 -37.37 -3.61
CA LEU A 23 0.23 -37.43 -2.38
C LEU A 23 -0.48 -36.62 -1.30
N SER A 24 -0.61 -37.29 -0.17
CA SER A 24 -1.33 -36.95 1.05
C SER A 24 -0.86 -35.64 1.66
N ASP A 25 -1.85 -34.88 2.15
CA ASP A 25 -1.70 -33.84 3.15
C ASP A 25 -0.97 -34.38 4.38
N ASP A 26 0.27 -33.92 4.57
CA ASP A 26 0.94 -33.68 5.85
C ASP A 26 2.46 -33.68 5.62
N PHE A 27 3.14 -32.63 6.09
CA PHE A 27 4.60 -32.34 6.00
C PHE A 27 5.10 -31.51 4.81
N GLU A 28 4.72 -30.23 4.75
CA GLU A 28 5.61 -29.18 4.20
C GLU A 28 5.59 -27.94 5.11
N ASN A 29 6.33 -28.02 6.21
CA ASN A 29 6.70 -26.88 7.05
C ASN A 29 8.18 -26.99 7.43
N SER A 30 9.06 -26.60 6.50
CA SER A 30 10.43 -26.20 6.82
C SER A 30 11.01 -25.39 5.66
N ILE A 31 11.41 -24.16 5.97
CA ILE A 31 12.06 -23.23 5.04
C ILE A 31 13.46 -23.78 4.71
N GLU A 32 13.72 -24.10 3.44
CA GLU A 32 15.10 -24.21 2.93
C GLU A 32 15.62 -22.79 2.63
N VAL A 33 16.16 -22.14 3.67
CA VAL A 33 17.08 -21.01 3.49
C VAL A 33 18.39 -21.41 4.14
N SER A 34 19.37 -21.67 3.28
CA SER A 34 20.76 -22.07 3.55
C SER A 34 20.97 -23.48 4.12
N ASN A 35 21.88 -24.24 3.49
CA ASN A 35 22.41 -25.51 3.99
C ASN A 35 23.11 -25.29 5.33
N SER A 36 22.36 -25.32 6.43
CA SER A 36 22.92 -25.38 7.77
C SER A 36 23.12 -26.84 8.16
N THR A 37 24.37 -27.27 8.33
CA THR A 37 24.72 -28.55 8.93
C THR A 37 24.11 -28.61 10.34
N GLN A 38 22.99 -29.32 10.50
CA GLN A 38 22.34 -29.44 11.81
C GLN A 38 23.17 -30.35 12.74
N SER A 39 23.70 -29.73 13.80
CA SER A 39 24.11 -30.45 15.01
C SER A 39 22.86 -30.98 15.70
N MET A 40 22.77 -32.31 15.90
CA MET A 40 21.66 -32.93 16.62
C MET A 40 21.74 -32.59 18.12
N SER A 41 21.13 -31.48 18.52
CA SER A 41 20.69 -31.28 19.90
C SER A 41 19.18 -31.44 19.97
N SER A 42 18.72 -32.47 20.67
CA SER A 42 17.32 -32.90 20.83
C SER A 42 16.50 -32.01 21.79
N GLN A 43 16.55 -30.69 21.61
CA GLN A 43 15.63 -29.77 22.29
C GLN A 43 14.81 -29.01 21.25
N LYS A 44 13.56 -29.46 21.04
CA LYS A 44 12.53 -28.70 20.31
C LYS A 44 12.16 -27.47 21.14
N SER A 45 12.94 -26.40 21.00
CA SER A 45 12.53 -25.08 21.44
C SER A 45 11.36 -24.63 20.57
N VAL A 46 10.18 -24.53 21.16
CA VAL A 46 8.99 -23.97 20.50
C VAL A 46 9.15 -22.45 20.51
N TYR A 47 9.52 -21.89 19.37
CA TYR A 47 9.56 -20.44 19.17
C TYR A 47 8.19 -19.95 18.72
N THR A 48 7.66 -18.95 19.41
CA THR A 48 6.48 -18.20 18.95
C THR A 48 6.97 -16.93 18.26
N ILE A 49 6.53 -16.69 17.02
CA ILE A 49 6.76 -15.44 16.30
C ILE A 49 5.78 -14.42 16.86
N GLU A 50 6.28 -13.45 17.64
CA GLU A 50 5.44 -12.43 18.29
C GLU A 50 5.06 -11.27 17.35
N ALA A 51 5.68 -11.18 16.16
CA ALA A 51 5.40 -10.11 15.19
C ALA A 51 4.39 -10.56 14.13
N THR A 52 3.13 -10.12 14.25
CA THR A 52 2.09 -10.38 13.24
C THR A 52 2.29 -9.58 11.94
N THR A 53 3.01 -8.46 11.97
CA THR A 53 3.30 -7.63 10.80
C THR A 53 4.78 -7.69 10.43
N ILE A 54 5.08 -8.24 9.25
CA ILE A 54 6.45 -8.46 8.73
C ILE A 54 6.87 -7.40 7.71
N GLY A 55 5.94 -6.57 7.24
CA GLY A 55 6.25 -5.52 6.27
C GLY A 55 5.12 -4.51 6.12
N THR A 56 5.44 -3.41 5.45
CA THR A 56 4.47 -2.38 5.08
C THR A 56 4.74 -1.85 3.69
N PHE A 57 3.71 -1.45 2.95
CA PHE A 57 3.86 -0.82 1.63
C PHE A 57 3.02 0.43 1.49
N HIS A 58 3.52 1.38 0.72
CA HIS A 58 2.81 2.60 0.34
C HIS A 58 2.08 2.33 -0.96
N PHE A 59 0.75 2.24 -0.88
CA PHE A 59 -0.13 2.08 -2.03
C PHE A 59 -0.17 3.38 -2.86
N ASP A 60 -0.34 3.26 -4.18
CA ASP A 60 -0.62 4.42 -5.03
C ASP A 60 -2.11 4.77 -4.97
N ASP A 61 -2.48 5.78 -4.18
CA ASP A 61 -3.86 6.25 -3.99
C ASP A 61 -4.56 6.62 -5.33
N HIS A 62 -3.79 6.87 -6.40
CA HIS A 62 -4.29 7.14 -7.75
C HIS A 62 -4.69 5.88 -8.54
N PHE A 63 -4.25 4.71 -8.08
CA PHE A 63 -4.39 3.45 -8.80
C PHE A 63 -5.81 3.19 -9.33
N PRO A 64 -6.90 3.39 -8.56
CA PRO A 64 -8.24 3.11 -9.05
C PRO A 64 -8.64 4.00 -10.24
N VAL A 65 -8.19 5.26 -10.26
CA VAL A 65 -8.41 6.17 -11.39
C VAL A 65 -7.56 5.73 -12.59
N ARG A 66 -6.28 5.40 -12.36
CA ARG A 66 -5.33 5.00 -13.41
C ARG A 66 -5.79 3.76 -14.18
N VAL A 67 -6.28 2.74 -13.48
CA VAL A 67 -6.65 1.45 -14.13
C VAL A 67 -7.88 1.58 -15.03
N ILE A 68 -8.83 2.43 -14.65
CA ILE A 68 -10.09 2.61 -15.37
C ILE A 68 -10.03 3.73 -16.41
N GLN A 69 -9.02 4.62 -16.33
CA GLN A 69 -8.92 5.83 -17.15
C GLN A 69 -9.13 5.56 -18.64
N LYS A 70 -8.42 4.57 -19.21
CA LYS A 70 -8.55 4.24 -20.64
C LYS A 70 -9.95 3.77 -21.04
N TYR A 71 -10.66 3.08 -20.15
CA TYR A 71 -12.03 2.64 -20.38
C TYR A 71 -13.00 3.83 -20.34
N ALA A 72 -12.81 4.72 -19.37
CA ALA A 72 -13.60 5.95 -19.25
C ALA A 72 -13.36 6.89 -20.45
N GLU A 73 -12.11 7.09 -20.87
CA GLU A 73 -11.75 7.86 -22.06
C GLU A 73 -12.32 7.24 -23.34
N HIS A 74 -12.32 5.91 -23.44
CA HIS A 74 -12.93 5.22 -24.56
C HIS A 74 -14.41 5.57 -24.69
N ILE A 75 -15.19 5.46 -23.59
CA ILE A 75 -16.60 5.88 -23.56
C ILE A 75 -16.72 7.37 -23.90
N TYR A 76 -15.94 8.22 -23.24
CA TYR A 76 -16.04 9.67 -23.34
C TYR A 76 -15.80 10.19 -24.76
N ASN A 77 -14.91 9.53 -25.51
CA ASN A 77 -14.53 9.93 -26.87
C ASN A 77 -15.36 9.22 -27.96
N GLN A 78 -16.30 8.33 -27.61
CA GLN A 78 -17.19 7.74 -28.62
C GLN A 78 -18.18 8.78 -29.14
N ASP A 79 -18.16 9.01 -30.45
CA ASP A 79 -19.09 9.87 -31.17
C ASP A 79 -20.43 9.10 -31.37
N MET A 80 -21.25 9.09 -30.32
CA MET A 80 -22.51 8.34 -30.29
C MET A 80 -23.69 9.26 -30.58
N ARG A 81 -24.64 8.78 -31.39
CA ARG A 81 -25.91 9.46 -31.75
C ARG A 81 -26.88 9.70 -30.57
N TYR A 82 -26.44 9.47 -29.34
CA TYR A 82 -27.17 9.74 -28.10
C TYR A 82 -26.61 11.04 -27.51
N GLY A 83 -27.48 11.88 -26.92
CA GLY A 83 -27.08 13.22 -26.47
C GLY A 83 -25.76 13.18 -25.67
N ASP A 84 -24.75 13.92 -26.15
CA ASP A 84 -23.37 13.96 -25.65
C ASP A 84 -23.21 14.02 -24.13
N LYS A 85 -24.24 14.49 -23.42
CA LYS A 85 -24.26 14.63 -21.97
C LYS A 85 -24.25 13.27 -21.25
N ASP A 86 -25.05 12.30 -21.70
CA ASP A 86 -25.23 11.03 -20.98
C ASP A 86 -23.99 10.12 -21.08
N VAL A 87 -23.31 10.15 -22.23
CA VAL A 87 -22.06 9.41 -22.46
C VAL A 87 -20.94 9.91 -21.55
N LYS A 88 -20.85 11.23 -21.36
CA LYS A 88 -19.86 11.84 -20.46
C LYS A 88 -20.14 11.52 -19.00
N ILE A 89 -21.41 11.51 -18.60
CA ILE A 89 -21.83 11.05 -17.25
C ILE A 89 -21.38 9.61 -17.02
N LEU A 90 -21.59 8.71 -17.99
CA LEU A 90 -21.18 7.31 -17.88
C LEU A 90 -19.67 7.17 -17.72
N ALA A 91 -18.86 7.90 -18.49
CA ALA A 91 -17.41 7.87 -18.33
C ALA A 91 -16.97 8.30 -16.93
N VAL A 92 -17.56 9.38 -16.40
CA VAL A 92 -17.29 9.90 -15.05
C VAL A 92 -17.74 8.92 -13.97
N LEU A 93 -18.94 8.37 -14.09
CA LEU A 93 -19.47 7.39 -13.14
C LEU A 93 -18.70 6.06 -13.16
N LEU A 94 -18.01 5.75 -14.27
CA LEU A 94 -17.14 4.58 -14.33
C LEU A 94 -15.89 4.78 -13.46
N VAL A 95 -15.32 5.99 -13.45
CA VAL A 95 -14.21 6.34 -12.55
C VAL A 95 -14.66 6.36 -11.09
N TYR A 96 -15.86 6.91 -10.82
CA TYR A 96 -16.52 6.83 -9.51
C TYR A 96 -16.61 5.38 -9.01
N SER A 97 -17.18 4.46 -9.83
CA SER A 97 -17.33 3.05 -9.47
C SER A 97 -16.01 2.38 -9.15
N SER A 98 -14.94 2.73 -9.89
CA SER A 98 -13.59 2.19 -9.65
C SER A 98 -13.06 2.60 -8.28
N CYS A 99 -13.21 3.88 -7.93
CA CYS A 99 -12.78 4.38 -6.64
C CYS A 99 -13.60 3.78 -5.49
N VAL A 100 -14.93 3.69 -5.63
CA VAL A 100 -15.78 3.03 -4.61
C VAL A 100 -15.39 1.57 -4.44
N LYS A 101 -15.16 0.83 -5.53
CA LYS A 101 -14.77 -0.59 -5.46
C LYS A 101 -13.43 -0.79 -4.78
N ALA A 102 -12.44 0.05 -5.11
CA ALA A 102 -11.16 0.03 -4.42
C ALA A 102 -11.32 0.33 -2.91
N ALA A 103 -12.15 1.31 -2.54
CA ALA A 103 -12.42 1.63 -1.15
C ALA A 103 -13.08 0.46 -0.40
N GLN A 104 -14.08 -0.18 -1.01
CA GLN A 104 -14.74 -1.37 -0.45
C GLN A 104 -13.75 -2.53 -0.25
N GLN A 105 -12.89 -2.78 -1.23
CA GLN A 105 -11.86 -3.82 -1.13
C GLN A 105 -10.86 -3.51 -0.02
N LEU A 106 -10.29 -2.30 0.00
CA LEU A 106 -9.35 -1.86 1.03
C LEU A 106 -9.95 -2.02 2.42
N TRP A 107 -11.17 -1.50 2.61
CA TRP A 107 -11.91 -1.58 3.87
C TRP A 107 -12.12 -3.03 4.32
N SER A 108 -12.48 -3.92 3.39
CA SER A 108 -12.69 -5.34 3.69
C SER A 108 -11.41 -6.06 4.14
N SER A 109 -10.24 -5.59 3.70
CA SER A 109 -8.95 -6.23 3.96
C SER A 109 -8.29 -5.81 5.28
N TYR A 110 -8.69 -4.67 5.85
CA TYR A 110 -7.99 -4.11 7.00
C TYR A 110 -8.30 -4.87 8.28
N TRP A 111 -7.31 -5.58 8.82
CA TRP A 111 -7.45 -6.36 10.05
C TRP A 111 -7.76 -5.55 11.31
N THR A 112 -7.42 -4.27 11.29
CA THR A 112 -7.86 -3.32 12.31
C THR A 112 -8.82 -2.38 11.65
N VAL A 113 -10.13 -2.64 11.81
CA VAL A 113 -11.17 -1.68 11.43
C VAL A 113 -10.88 -0.40 12.20
N PRO A 114 -10.69 0.75 11.52
CA PRO A 114 -10.55 2.02 12.20
C PRO A 114 -11.82 2.27 13.02
N THR A 115 -11.74 2.09 14.33
CA THR A 115 -12.87 2.22 15.27
C THR A 115 -13.45 3.64 15.33
N GLU A 116 -12.85 4.59 14.62
CA GLU A 116 -13.17 6.03 14.64
C GLU A 116 -14.07 6.48 13.48
N THR A 117 -14.63 5.59 12.66
CA THR A 117 -15.27 5.99 11.39
C THR A 117 -16.69 5.44 11.15
N ASP A 118 -17.61 5.74 12.07
CA ASP A 118 -19.05 5.53 11.85
C ASP A 118 -19.53 6.22 10.55
N ALA A 119 -18.91 7.34 10.17
CA ALA A 119 -19.24 8.12 8.97
C ALA A 119 -19.11 7.32 7.66
N PHE A 120 -18.23 6.31 7.60
CA PHE A 120 -17.98 5.51 6.38
C PHE A 120 -18.61 4.11 6.44
N SER A 121 -19.43 3.82 7.45
CA SER A 121 -20.09 2.52 7.64
C SER A 121 -20.92 2.06 6.43
N ASN A 122 -21.45 2.99 5.63
CA ASN A 122 -22.29 2.70 4.47
C ASN A 122 -21.51 2.40 3.18
N VAL A 123 -20.18 2.57 3.15
CA VAL A 123 -19.38 2.40 1.93
C VAL A 123 -19.52 0.99 1.34
N GLY A 124 -19.64 -0.03 2.19
CA GLY A 124 -19.86 -1.43 1.76
C GLY A 124 -21.17 -1.66 1.00
N GLY A 125 -22.16 -0.78 1.14
CA GLY A 125 -23.46 -0.88 0.46
C GLY A 125 -23.57 -0.04 -0.82
N LEU A 126 -22.53 0.73 -1.17
CA LEU A 126 -22.55 1.54 -2.38
C LEU A 126 -22.48 0.64 -3.63
N PRO A 127 -23.31 0.91 -4.66
CA PRO A 127 -23.30 0.10 -5.88
C PRO A 127 -22.00 0.33 -6.66
N THR A 128 -21.39 -0.76 -7.12
CA THR A 128 -20.28 -0.69 -8.07
C THR A 128 -20.61 -1.47 -9.33
N TYR A 129 -20.28 -0.90 -10.49
CA TYR A 129 -20.38 -1.62 -11.76
C TYR A 129 -19.13 -1.31 -12.56
N LEU A 130 -18.35 -2.36 -12.83
CA LEU A 130 -17.07 -2.26 -13.54
C LEU A 130 -16.95 -3.32 -14.62
N PRO A 131 -16.13 -3.09 -15.67
CA PRO A 131 -15.69 -4.15 -16.55
C PRO A 131 -15.03 -5.26 -15.73
N GLU A 132 -15.34 -6.52 -16.04
CA GLU A 132 -14.88 -7.71 -15.31
C GLU A 132 -13.38 -7.68 -14.97
N VAL A 133 -12.53 -7.39 -15.96
CA VAL A 133 -11.07 -7.31 -15.78
C VAL A 133 -10.68 -6.26 -14.73
N ILE A 134 -11.36 -5.10 -14.73
CA ILE A 134 -11.05 -4.04 -13.75
C ILE A 134 -11.57 -4.42 -12.37
N ASP A 135 -12.74 -5.03 -12.30
CA ASP A 135 -13.31 -5.52 -11.05
C ASP A 135 -12.35 -6.51 -10.36
N GLU A 136 -11.86 -7.51 -11.10
CA GLU A 136 -10.86 -8.48 -10.62
C GLU A 136 -9.53 -7.84 -10.21
N VAL A 137 -9.05 -6.85 -10.97
CA VAL A 137 -7.82 -6.09 -10.66
C VAL A 137 -7.97 -5.35 -9.33
N LEU A 138 -9.11 -4.71 -9.10
CA LEU A 138 -9.35 -3.94 -7.88
C LEU A 138 -9.60 -4.83 -6.66
N LEU A 139 -10.12 -6.05 -6.84
CA LEU A 139 -10.28 -7.05 -5.77
C LEU A 139 -8.95 -7.60 -5.22
N LYS A 140 -7.83 -7.32 -5.89
CA LYS A 140 -6.49 -7.68 -5.42
C LYS A 140 -5.90 -6.66 -4.45
N LEU A 141 -6.63 -5.60 -4.10
CA LEU A 141 -6.13 -4.53 -3.25
C LEU A 141 -6.18 -4.87 -1.75
N GLY A 142 -5.26 -4.28 -0.99
CA GLY A 142 -5.32 -4.26 0.47
C GLY A 142 -4.22 -5.02 1.19
N ASP A 143 -4.48 -5.27 2.47
CA ASP A 143 -3.60 -5.94 3.43
C ASP A 143 -3.34 -7.40 3.00
N ILE A 144 -2.08 -7.86 3.02
CA ILE A 144 -1.65 -9.16 2.45
C ILE A 144 -1.28 -10.15 3.55
N GLU A 145 -2.00 -11.27 3.65
CA GLU A 145 -1.66 -12.37 4.55
C GLU A 145 -0.69 -13.33 3.86
N THR A 146 0.42 -13.64 4.53
CA THR A 146 1.40 -14.61 4.06
C THR A 146 1.61 -15.69 5.11
N LYS A 147 2.22 -16.82 4.70
CA LYS A 147 2.64 -17.87 5.62
C LYS A 147 3.60 -17.38 6.72
N TYR A 148 4.26 -16.24 6.52
CA TYR A 148 5.26 -15.69 7.42
C TYR A 148 4.72 -14.57 8.33
N GLY A 149 3.51 -14.09 8.07
CA GLY A 149 2.92 -12.94 8.73
C GLY A 149 2.27 -11.98 7.74
N ARG A 150 1.91 -10.79 8.21
CA ARG A 150 1.12 -9.82 7.45
C ARG A 150 1.97 -8.72 6.88
N ILE A 151 1.68 -8.34 5.64
CA ILE A 151 2.24 -7.15 5.00
C ILE A 151 1.09 -6.15 4.88
N ARG A 152 1.25 -4.97 5.48
CA ARG A 152 0.15 -4.01 5.64
C ARG A 152 0.29 -2.80 4.74
N VAL A 153 -0.83 -2.24 4.30
CA VAL A 153 -0.88 -0.92 3.70
C VAL A 153 -0.37 0.11 4.74
N ARG A 154 0.46 1.06 4.31
CA ARG A 154 0.85 2.22 5.09
C ARG A 154 -0.28 3.24 5.08
N TRP A 155 -0.58 3.78 6.26
CA TRP A 155 -1.67 4.73 6.45
C TRP A 155 -2.99 4.25 5.83
N PRO A 156 -3.49 3.07 6.21
CA PRO A 156 -4.70 2.48 5.64
C PRO A 156 -5.91 3.43 5.66
N LEU A 157 -6.13 4.19 6.73
CA LEU A 157 -7.31 5.06 6.82
C LEU A 157 -7.19 6.26 5.86
N THR A 158 -6.03 6.90 5.81
CA THR A 158 -5.67 8.00 4.91
C THR A 158 -5.78 7.56 3.46
N THR A 159 -5.29 6.36 3.14
CA THR A 159 -5.38 5.77 1.79
C THR A 159 -6.85 5.57 1.41
N PHE A 160 -7.62 4.92 2.28
CA PHE A 160 -9.05 4.71 2.10
C PHE A 160 -9.83 6.03 1.90
N LYS A 161 -9.64 7.01 2.78
CA LYS A 161 -10.29 8.32 2.66
C LYS A 161 -9.87 9.06 1.40
N THR A 162 -8.61 8.95 0.96
CA THR A 162 -8.15 9.56 -0.31
C THR A 162 -8.87 8.97 -1.51
N VAL A 163 -9.05 7.65 -1.53
CA VAL A 163 -9.83 6.98 -2.57
C VAL A 163 -11.30 7.43 -2.54
N LEU A 164 -11.89 7.61 -1.35
CA LEU A 164 -13.25 8.14 -1.22
C LEU A 164 -13.40 9.60 -1.65
N VAL A 165 -12.40 10.47 -1.37
CA VAL A 165 -12.39 11.86 -1.88
C VAL A 165 -12.39 11.85 -3.40
N ASN A 166 -11.59 10.99 -4.03
CA ASN A 166 -11.63 10.82 -5.49
C ASN A 166 -13.01 10.34 -5.97
N ALA A 167 -13.60 9.33 -5.33
CA ALA A 167 -14.95 8.88 -5.66
C ALA A 167 -15.96 10.04 -5.53
N SER A 168 -15.98 10.75 -4.41
CA SER A 168 -16.88 11.88 -4.16
C SER A 168 -16.73 12.99 -5.20
N TYR A 169 -15.49 13.34 -5.58
CA TYR A 169 -15.21 14.29 -6.65
C TYR A 169 -15.83 13.88 -7.98
N TYR A 170 -15.62 12.64 -8.43
CA TYR A 170 -16.22 12.14 -9.66
C TYR A 170 -17.75 12.03 -9.54
N GLY A 171 -18.26 11.70 -8.37
CA GLY A 171 -19.69 11.68 -8.09
C GLY A 171 -20.35 13.05 -8.24
N LEU A 172 -19.75 14.09 -7.63
CA LEU A 172 -20.19 15.47 -7.78
C LEU A 172 -20.07 15.96 -9.22
N MET A 173 -18.97 15.63 -9.92
CA MET A 173 -18.82 15.93 -11.35
C MET A 173 -19.92 15.32 -12.21
N ALA A 174 -20.38 14.10 -11.91
CA ALA A 174 -21.44 13.45 -12.66
C ALA A 174 -22.81 14.14 -12.50
N THR A 175 -23.04 14.80 -11.37
CA THR A 175 -24.30 15.47 -11.04
C THR A 175 -24.36 16.93 -11.51
N GLN A 176 -23.20 17.57 -11.71
CA GLN A 176 -23.13 18.96 -12.14
C GLN A 176 -23.26 19.12 -13.65
N SER A 177 -23.86 20.23 -14.08
CA SER A 177 -24.22 20.51 -15.49
C SER A 177 -23.04 20.92 -16.39
N GLY A 178 -21.81 20.95 -15.88
CA GLY A 178 -20.59 21.23 -16.63
C GLY A 178 -19.50 20.20 -16.35
N PHE A 179 -19.25 19.29 -17.30
CA PHE A 179 -18.15 18.33 -17.19
C PHE A 179 -16.82 19.06 -17.37
N ALA A 180 -15.99 19.08 -16.33
CA ALA A 180 -14.58 19.42 -16.51
C ALA A 180 -13.91 18.34 -17.36
N ARG A 181 -13.00 18.76 -18.25
CA ARG A 181 -12.32 17.93 -19.26
C ARG A 181 -11.35 16.87 -18.70
N ASP A 182 -11.17 16.79 -17.39
CA ASP A 182 -10.03 16.09 -16.80
C ASP A 182 -10.40 14.69 -16.27
N ILE A 183 -10.84 13.82 -17.18
CA ILE A 183 -10.93 12.37 -16.89
C ILE A 183 -9.51 11.88 -16.69
N GLY A 184 -9.17 11.50 -15.46
CA GLY A 184 -7.80 11.17 -15.06
C GLY A 184 -7.28 12.05 -13.92
N PHE A 185 -7.94 13.18 -13.61
CA PHE A 185 -7.64 13.94 -12.41
C PHE A 185 -7.77 13.07 -11.16
N SER A 186 -6.87 13.24 -10.21
CA SER A 186 -6.94 12.51 -8.95
C SER A 186 -6.22 13.26 -7.86
N PHE A 187 -6.88 13.36 -6.72
CA PHE A 187 -6.24 13.75 -5.48
C PHE A 187 -5.28 12.65 -5.04
N ARG A 188 -4.06 13.05 -4.68
CA ARG A 188 -2.98 12.16 -4.24
C ARG A 188 -2.30 12.77 -3.03
N ASN A 189 -1.62 11.94 -2.25
CA ASN A 189 -0.81 12.38 -1.11
C ASN A 189 -1.58 13.29 -0.14
N LEU A 190 -2.87 12.99 0.08
CA LEU A 190 -3.68 13.72 1.04
C LEU A 190 -3.24 13.39 2.47
N ILE A 191 -3.38 14.37 3.35
CA ILE A 191 -3.22 14.24 4.80
C ILE A 191 -4.46 14.76 5.53
N TRP A 192 -4.84 14.06 6.60
CA TRP A 192 -5.87 14.46 7.54
C TRP A 192 -5.24 15.04 8.80
N ASN A 193 -6.02 15.80 9.56
CA ASN A 193 -5.60 16.32 10.86
C ASN A 193 -5.95 15.32 11.97
N ASP A 194 -5.47 14.08 11.80
CA ASP A 194 -5.64 12.96 12.73
C ASP A 194 -4.28 12.29 12.98
N ASN A 195 -4.26 11.27 13.85
CA ASN A 195 -3.03 10.59 14.24
C ASN A 195 -2.27 10.01 13.04
N GLU A 196 -2.99 9.39 12.10
CA GLU A 196 -2.39 8.71 10.95
C GLU A 196 -1.90 9.70 9.89
N GLY A 197 -2.64 10.78 9.62
CA GLY A 197 -2.21 11.88 8.77
C GLY A 197 -0.97 12.58 9.31
N HIS A 198 -0.87 12.71 10.63
CA HIS A 198 0.34 13.17 11.32
C HIS A 198 1.53 12.22 11.16
N GLU A 199 1.32 10.90 11.24
CA GLU A 199 2.36 9.90 10.95
C GLU A 199 2.84 9.96 9.49
N LYS A 200 1.90 10.12 8.53
CA LYS A 200 2.22 10.31 7.11
C LYS A 200 3.05 11.56 6.90
N MET A 201 2.63 12.68 7.49
CA MET A 201 3.36 13.93 7.42
C MET A 201 4.79 13.78 7.96
N ASP A 202 4.96 13.18 9.15
CA ASP A 202 6.29 12.97 9.74
C ASP A 202 7.22 12.18 8.83
N HIS A 203 6.72 11.09 8.22
CA HIS A 203 7.50 10.28 7.28
C HIS A 203 8.03 11.09 6.10
N PHE A 204 7.18 11.92 5.49
CA PHE A 204 7.58 12.77 4.36
C PHE A 204 8.53 13.88 4.81
N ILE A 205 8.34 14.48 5.99
CA ILE A 205 9.27 15.46 6.56
C ILE A 205 10.64 14.82 6.77
N GLU A 206 10.72 13.64 7.41
CA GLU A 206 11.98 12.95 7.65
C GLU A 206 12.73 12.64 6.35
N LYS A 207 12.02 12.10 5.36
CA LYS A 207 12.60 11.80 4.04
C LYS A 207 13.13 13.07 3.36
N TYR A 208 12.33 14.14 3.35
CA TYR A 208 12.73 15.42 2.78
C TYR A 208 13.92 16.03 3.52
N TRP A 209 13.92 15.95 4.85
CA TRP A 209 14.98 16.46 5.72
C TRP A 209 16.31 15.76 5.48
N GLN A 210 16.29 14.44 5.39
CA GLN A 210 17.49 13.64 5.08
C GLN A 210 18.06 13.99 3.71
N LEU A 211 17.21 14.22 2.71
CA LEU A 211 17.62 14.55 1.34
C LEU A 211 18.13 15.99 1.21
N LYS A 212 17.52 16.94 1.93
CA LYS A 212 17.83 18.36 1.77
C LYS A 212 18.76 18.85 2.87
N PHE A 213 18.37 18.75 4.13
CA PHE A 213 19.02 19.47 5.24
C PHE A 213 20.12 18.69 5.97
N ASN A 214 20.36 17.42 5.64
CA ASN A 214 21.43 16.62 6.26
C ASN A 214 22.82 16.91 5.65
N LYS A 215 23.22 18.19 5.59
CA LYS A 215 24.51 18.66 5.08
C LYS A 215 24.86 20.03 5.66
N VAL A 216 26.12 20.43 5.47
CA VAL A 216 26.60 21.79 5.80
C VAL A 216 26.34 22.74 4.63
N TYR A 217 25.86 23.94 4.92
CA TYR A 217 25.59 24.99 3.94
C TYR A 217 26.61 26.12 4.06
N THR A 218 26.97 26.73 2.93
CA THR A 218 27.97 27.79 2.86
C THR A 218 27.46 28.96 2.02
N HIS A 219 27.56 30.18 2.55
CA HIS A 219 27.27 31.41 1.80
C HIS A 219 28.43 32.40 2.00
N GLY A 220 29.25 32.58 0.96
CA GLY A 220 30.52 33.30 1.09
C GLY A 220 31.47 32.61 2.08
N LYS A 221 31.78 33.29 3.20
CA LYS A 221 32.63 32.73 4.27
C LYS A 221 31.82 32.13 5.43
N GLU A 222 30.51 32.32 5.45
CA GLU A 222 29.65 31.81 6.51
C GLU A 222 29.32 30.33 6.29
N ARG A 223 29.17 29.60 7.40
CA ARG A 223 28.78 28.19 7.42
C ARG A 223 27.57 28.03 8.31
N PHE A 224 26.59 27.27 7.85
CA PHE A 224 25.42 26.91 8.62
C PHE A 224 25.25 25.40 8.67
N LEU A 225 25.01 24.88 9.87
CA LEU A 225 24.66 23.49 10.10
C LEU A 225 23.20 23.46 10.59
N PRO A 226 22.28 22.88 9.81
CA PRO A 226 20.90 22.75 10.21
C PRO A 226 20.75 21.96 11.52
N LEU A 227 19.75 22.34 12.32
CA LEU A 227 19.29 21.54 13.46
C LEU A 227 19.03 20.09 13.06
N ARG A 228 19.20 19.18 14.02
CA ARG A 228 18.72 17.82 13.85
C ARG A 228 17.21 17.79 14.02
N LEU A 229 16.53 17.10 13.11
CA LEU A 229 15.09 16.89 13.20
C LEU A 229 14.76 16.08 14.45
N HIS A 230 13.96 16.64 15.36
CA HIS A 230 13.53 15.96 16.58
C HIS A 230 12.16 16.47 17.05
N LYS A 231 11.28 15.56 17.48
CA LYS A 231 9.94 15.89 18.01
C LYS A 231 9.91 16.69 19.33
N ARG A 232 11.06 16.86 20.01
CA ARG A 232 11.15 17.48 21.35
C ARG A 232 11.61 18.93 21.30
N LEU A 233 11.85 19.47 20.10
CA LEU A 233 12.26 20.86 19.95
C LEU A 233 11.23 21.80 20.55
N THR A 234 11.72 22.76 21.31
CA THR A 234 10.91 23.87 21.84
C THR A 234 10.82 24.99 20.80
N GLU A 235 9.87 25.92 21.00
CA GLU A 235 9.78 27.09 20.13
C GLU A 235 11.08 27.91 20.17
N GLU A 236 11.72 27.99 21.33
CA GLU A 236 13.01 28.66 21.52
C GLU A 236 14.13 27.98 20.74
N ASP A 237 14.21 26.64 20.77
CA ASP A 237 15.19 25.88 19.97
C ASP A 237 15.02 26.15 18.48
N ILE A 238 13.77 26.17 18.02
CA ILE A 238 13.42 26.39 16.61
C ILE A 238 13.79 27.80 16.18
N VAL A 239 13.44 28.82 16.96
CA VAL A 239 13.77 30.22 16.64
C VAL A 239 15.28 30.44 16.67
N ALA A 240 15.98 29.90 17.67
CA ALA A 240 17.44 30.01 17.77
C ALA A 240 18.15 29.25 16.63
N GLY A 241 17.58 28.15 16.17
CA GLY A 241 18.14 27.30 15.12
C GLY A 241 17.56 27.52 13.72
N ALA A 242 16.69 28.51 13.52
CA ALA A 242 16.10 28.87 12.23
C ALA A 242 17.15 29.30 11.18
N GLY A 243 18.39 29.52 11.62
CA GLY A 243 19.53 29.82 10.78
C GLY A 243 19.61 31.29 10.35
N PRO A 244 20.67 31.65 9.61
CA PRO A 244 20.87 33.01 9.13
C PRO A 244 19.84 33.41 8.06
N GLN A 245 19.63 34.71 7.89
CA GLN A 245 18.59 35.23 6.99
C GLN A 245 18.73 34.75 5.55
N TRP A 246 19.97 34.64 5.03
CA TRP A 246 20.20 34.12 3.67
C TRP A 246 19.71 32.68 3.50
N PHE A 247 19.81 31.86 4.56
CA PHE A 247 19.38 30.47 4.54
C PHE A 247 17.85 30.39 4.57
N GLN A 248 17.21 31.23 5.38
CA GLN A 248 15.74 31.31 5.44
C GLN A 248 15.12 31.79 4.13
N HIS A 249 15.80 32.71 3.41
CA HIS A 249 15.36 33.14 2.08
C HIS A 249 15.49 32.02 1.03
N GLU A 250 16.54 31.20 1.12
CA GLU A 250 16.74 30.07 0.21
C GLU A 250 15.83 28.88 0.53
N TYR A 251 15.51 28.67 1.81
CA TYR A 251 14.72 27.55 2.35
C TYR A 251 13.61 28.04 3.30
N PRO A 252 12.58 28.74 2.77
CA PRO A 252 11.49 29.29 3.59
C PRO A 252 10.69 28.22 4.34
N GLU A 253 10.68 26.97 3.86
CA GLU A 253 10.03 25.84 4.50
C GLU A 253 10.73 25.34 5.77
N TYR A 254 12.00 25.70 6.00
CA TYR A 254 12.84 25.05 7.01
C TYR A 254 12.27 25.12 8.43
N GLU A 255 11.92 26.33 8.88
CA GLU A 255 11.34 26.57 10.21
C GLU A 255 9.95 25.93 10.32
N VAL A 256 9.15 26.02 9.25
CA VAL A 256 7.79 25.45 9.19
C VAL A 256 7.84 23.94 9.38
N LEU A 257 8.77 23.24 8.71
CA LEU A 257 8.96 21.80 8.85
C LEU A 257 9.34 21.38 10.27
N LEU A 258 10.22 22.14 10.93
CA LEU A 258 10.57 21.89 12.34
C LEU A 258 9.35 22.03 13.26
N LYS A 259 8.53 23.06 13.05
CA LYS A 259 7.33 23.31 13.85
C LYS A 259 6.25 22.26 13.63
N LEU A 260 6.01 21.85 12.39
CA LEU A 260 5.06 20.78 12.05
C LEU A 260 5.50 19.44 12.66
N TYR A 261 6.78 19.09 12.54
CA TYR A 261 7.33 17.83 13.07
C TYR A 261 7.33 17.77 14.61
N SER A 262 7.59 18.89 15.27
CA SER A 262 7.54 19.01 16.75
C SER A 262 6.14 19.31 17.30
N ARG A 263 5.11 19.34 16.43
CA ARG A 263 3.71 19.64 16.77
C ARG A 263 3.50 21.02 17.44
N ARG A 264 4.39 21.97 17.15
CA ARG A 264 4.30 23.38 17.59
C ARG A 264 3.46 24.24 16.65
N MET A 265 3.22 23.75 15.44
CA MET A 265 2.34 24.36 14.46
C MET A 265 1.26 23.35 14.07
N PRO A 266 -0.03 23.75 14.07
CA PRO A 266 -1.09 22.90 13.59
C PRO A 266 -1.09 22.82 12.05
N CYS A 267 -1.63 21.75 11.48
CA CYS A 267 -1.62 21.51 10.03
C CYS A 267 -2.46 22.52 9.23
N ASP A 268 -3.37 23.25 9.86
CA ASP A 268 -4.23 24.27 9.26
C ASP A 268 -3.63 25.68 9.28
N ASP A 269 -2.43 25.87 9.84
CA ASP A 269 -1.70 27.13 9.76
C ASP A 269 -1.43 27.47 8.30
N SER A 270 -1.77 28.69 7.89
CA SER A 270 -1.55 29.21 6.52
C SER A 270 -0.11 29.02 6.01
N ARG A 271 0.88 29.02 6.90
CA ARG A 271 2.30 28.85 6.57
C ARG A 271 2.66 27.39 6.24
N ALA A 272 1.88 26.42 6.71
CA ALA A 272 2.10 25.01 6.43
C ALA A 272 2.01 24.68 4.93
N GLY A 273 1.28 25.50 4.15
CA GLY A 273 1.15 25.34 2.70
C GLY A 273 2.49 25.29 1.96
N VAL A 274 3.47 26.11 2.36
CA VAL A 274 4.82 26.11 1.76
C VAL A 274 5.52 24.78 2.02
N ALA A 275 5.42 24.24 3.24
CA ALA A 275 5.99 22.95 3.58
C ALA A 275 5.30 21.82 2.81
N PHE A 276 3.96 21.81 2.74
CA PHE A 276 3.19 20.79 2.02
C PHE A 276 3.54 20.74 0.54
N GLU A 277 3.71 21.89 -0.11
CA GLU A 277 4.16 21.96 -1.50
C GLU A 277 5.52 21.27 -1.70
N LYS A 278 6.50 21.55 -0.83
CA LYS A 278 7.84 20.93 -0.90
C LYS A 278 7.83 19.43 -0.62
N LEU A 279 6.95 18.99 0.27
CA LEU A 279 6.77 17.59 0.61
C LEU A 279 5.94 16.83 -0.44
N GLY A 280 5.26 17.53 -1.35
CA GLY A 280 4.30 16.93 -2.28
C GLY A 280 3.06 16.38 -1.57
N LEU A 281 2.71 16.95 -0.41
CA LEU A 281 1.52 16.61 0.37
C LEU A 281 0.43 17.66 0.12
N ARG A 282 -0.82 17.29 0.36
CA ARG A 282 -1.94 18.23 0.34
C ARG A 282 -2.86 17.96 1.51
N ARG A 283 -3.19 19.02 2.26
CA ARG A 283 -4.22 18.91 3.30
C ARG A 283 -5.58 18.71 2.64
N VAL A 284 -6.35 17.75 3.15
CA VAL A 284 -7.76 17.61 2.77
C VAL A 284 -8.54 18.85 3.22
N ALA A 285 -9.45 19.32 2.37
CA ALA A 285 -10.36 20.42 2.69
C ALA A 285 -11.73 19.91 3.13
N ASP A 286 -12.16 18.78 2.56
CA ASP A 286 -13.51 18.24 2.71
C ASP A 286 -13.69 17.51 4.05
N SER A 287 -14.85 17.67 4.68
CA SER A 287 -15.25 16.88 5.86
C SER A 287 -15.66 15.45 5.47
N ASP A 288 -15.69 14.53 6.45
CA ASP A 288 -16.18 13.17 6.23
C ASP A 288 -17.65 13.18 5.73
N GLU A 289 -18.50 14.12 6.19
CA GLU A 289 -19.89 14.26 5.70
C GLU A 289 -19.98 14.79 4.26
N GLU A 290 -19.11 15.74 3.89
CA GLU A 290 -19.06 16.28 2.53
C GLU A 290 -18.65 15.19 1.53
N ILE A 291 -17.67 14.36 1.91
CA ILE A 291 -17.27 13.19 1.13
C ILE A 291 -18.48 12.28 0.90
N MET A 292 -19.18 11.87 1.96
CA MET A 292 -20.34 10.97 1.87
C MET A 292 -21.49 11.54 1.05
N THR A 293 -21.77 12.84 1.17
CA THR A 293 -22.82 13.52 0.40
C THR A 293 -22.59 13.37 -1.12
N GLY A 294 -21.34 13.51 -1.57
CA GLY A 294 -20.99 13.31 -2.98
C GLY A 294 -21.13 11.86 -3.44
N LEU A 295 -20.89 10.88 -2.56
CA LEU A 295 -21.07 9.46 -2.87
C LEU A 295 -22.55 9.10 -3.03
N ASP A 296 -23.41 9.53 -2.11
CA ASP A 296 -24.84 9.20 -2.12
C ASP A 296 -25.55 9.77 -3.36
N ALA A 297 -25.19 10.99 -3.76
CA ALA A 297 -25.73 11.63 -4.96
C ALA A 297 -25.40 10.82 -6.23
N ALA A 298 -24.18 10.31 -6.34
CA ALA A 298 -23.71 9.54 -7.49
C ALA A 298 -24.25 8.10 -7.49
N SER A 299 -24.37 7.46 -6.32
CA SER A 299 -24.95 6.13 -6.14
C SER A 299 -26.37 6.03 -6.72
N THR A 300 -27.19 7.05 -6.46
CA THR A 300 -28.55 7.15 -6.99
C THR A 300 -28.54 7.25 -8.52
N LEU A 301 -27.67 8.10 -9.07
CA LEU A 301 -27.54 8.28 -10.51
C LEU A 301 -27.05 7.00 -11.20
N LEU A 302 -26.03 6.35 -10.64
CA LEU A 302 -25.45 5.11 -11.15
C LEU A 302 -26.50 4.00 -11.24
N SER A 303 -27.31 3.84 -10.19
CA SER A 303 -28.40 2.86 -10.14
C SER A 303 -29.41 3.05 -11.28
N ASN A 304 -29.68 4.30 -11.65
CA ASN A 304 -30.61 4.65 -12.72
C ASN A 304 -30.06 4.42 -14.12
N ILE A 305 -28.74 4.48 -14.33
CA ILE A 305 -28.13 4.41 -15.67
C ILE A 305 -27.27 3.17 -15.90
N ARG A 306 -27.16 2.26 -14.93
CA ARG A 306 -26.29 1.07 -14.99
C ARG A 306 -26.50 0.19 -16.23
N TYR A 307 -27.75 0.08 -16.71
CA TYR A 307 -28.07 -0.77 -17.87
C TYR A 307 -27.43 -0.28 -19.18
N VAL A 308 -27.01 0.98 -19.23
CA VAL A 308 -26.35 1.56 -20.42
C VAL A 308 -24.92 1.05 -20.55
N TYR A 309 -24.24 0.68 -19.45
CA TYR A 309 -22.88 0.15 -19.50
C TYR A 309 -22.75 -1.18 -20.25
N HIS A 310 -23.78 -2.03 -20.21
CA HIS A 310 -23.79 -3.32 -20.92
C HIS A 310 -23.69 -3.17 -22.44
N ARG A 311 -23.82 -1.96 -22.98
CA ARG A 311 -23.58 -1.67 -24.40
C ARG A 311 -22.10 -1.55 -24.76
N TYR A 312 -21.24 -1.28 -23.78
CA TYR A 312 -19.81 -1.04 -23.98
C TYR A 312 -18.98 -2.21 -23.46
N PHE A 313 -19.32 -2.71 -22.26
CA PHE A 313 -18.52 -3.71 -21.57
C PHE A 313 -19.40 -4.76 -20.91
N TRP A 314 -18.83 -5.93 -20.68
CA TRP A 314 -19.39 -6.90 -19.74
C TRP A 314 -19.13 -6.41 -18.32
N MET A 315 -20.19 -6.02 -17.63
CA MET A 315 -20.12 -5.39 -16.32
C MET A 315 -20.36 -6.41 -15.21
N THR A 316 -19.56 -6.33 -14.15
CA THR A 316 -19.66 -7.14 -12.93
C THR A 316 -19.70 -6.26 -11.69
N ASP A 317 -20.09 -6.89 -10.58
CA ASP A 317 -20.07 -6.34 -9.22
C ASP A 317 -19.68 -7.46 -8.25
N LEU A 318 -18.42 -7.88 -8.32
CA LEU A 318 -17.89 -8.96 -7.50
C LEU A 318 -17.73 -8.50 -6.05
N ASN A 319 -18.00 -9.37 -5.07
CA ASN A 319 -17.84 -8.99 -3.67
C ASN A 319 -16.36 -8.81 -3.28
N PRO A 320 -16.05 -7.88 -2.37
CA PRO A 320 -14.72 -7.75 -1.77
C PRO A 320 -14.21 -9.08 -1.21
N THR A 321 -12.92 -9.35 -1.40
CA THR A 321 -12.29 -10.63 -1.04
C THR A 321 -11.78 -10.67 0.40
N GLY A 322 -11.59 -9.50 1.02
CA GLY A 322 -11.02 -9.37 2.35
C GLY A 322 -9.50 -9.61 2.43
N ASN A 323 -8.81 -9.83 1.31
CA ASN A 323 -7.35 -10.02 1.28
C ASN A 323 -6.73 -9.38 0.03
N GLY A 324 -5.59 -8.73 0.21
CA GLY A 324 -4.78 -8.20 -0.87
C GLY A 324 -3.87 -9.26 -1.50
N SER A 325 -3.46 -9.03 -2.75
CA SER A 325 -2.52 -9.89 -3.47
C SER A 325 -1.06 -9.46 -3.27
N PRO A 326 -0.12 -10.40 -3.12
CA PRO A 326 1.33 -10.16 -3.19
C PRO A 326 1.80 -9.36 -4.41
N GLY A 327 1.13 -9.51 -5.56
CA GLY A 327 1.45 -8.74 -6.77
C GLY A 327 1.34 -7.23 -6.57
N GLN A 328 0.69 -6.77 -5.50
CA GLN A 328 0.67 -5.36 -5.15
C GLN A 328 2.04 -4.79 -4.79
N LEU A 329 2.99 -5.62 -4.37
CA LEU A 329 4.30 -5.18 -3.86
C LEU A 329 5.27 -4.74 -4.95
N PHE A 330 4.85 -4.79 -6.22
CA PHE A 330 5.61 -4.28 -7.35
C PHE A 330 5.63 -2.75 -7.34
N VAL A 331 6.84 -2.21 -7.49
CA VAL A 331 7.13 -0.79 -7.54
C VAL A 331 7.76 -0.46 -8.89
N ALA A 332 7.42 0.70 -9.44
CA ALA A 332 8.02 1.19 -10.68
C ALA A 332 9.54 1.35 -10.51
N GLY A 333 10.29 0.82 -11.46
CA GLY A 333 11.73 0.98 -11.54
C GLY A 333 12.11 2.39 -11.98
N LYS A 334 13.42 2.70 -11.96
CA LYS A 334 13.95 4.01 -12.37
C LYS A 334 13.67 4.36 -13.84
N ASN A 335 13.38 3.36 -14.67
CA ASN A 335 12.86 3.53 -16.01
C ASN A 335 11.45 2.94 -16.00
N ASP A 336 10.42 3.68 -16.43
CA ASP A 336 9.01 3.29 -16.38
C ASP A 336 8.68 1.93 -17.07
N SER A 337 9.65 1.35 -17.78
CA SER A 337 9.58 0.04 -18.43
C SER A 337 10.02 -1.15 -17.57
N THR A 338 10.45 -0.93 -16.32
CA THR A 338 10.82 -2.03 -15.41
C THR A 338 10.01 -1.91 -14.12
N ALA A 339 9.42 -3.00 -13.66
CA ALA A 339 8.85 -3.09 -12.31
C ALA A 339 9.75 -4.01 -11.47
N SER A 340 9.86 -3.72 -10.17
CA SER A 340 10.69 -4.50 -9.27
C SER A 340 9.98 -4.72 -7.94
N THR A 341 10.28 -5.83 -7.29
CA THR A 341 9.89 -6.12 -5.92
C THR A 341 11.14 -6.48 -5.13
N ALA A 342 11.27 -5.98 -3.90
CA ALA A 342 12.43 -6.21 -3.04
C ALA A 342 12.37 -7.58 -2.33
N LEU A 343 11.26 -8.32 -2.47
CA LEU A 343 11.05 -9.59 -1.79
C LEU A 343 11.54 -10.79 -2.59
N ILE A 344 11.99 -11.80 -1.84
CA ILE A 344 12.39 -13.17 -2.20
C ILE A 344 11.25 -13.97 -2.90
N THR A 345 10.15 -13.31 -3.28
CA THR A 345 8.84 -13.90 -3.56
C THR A 345 8.57 -14.28 -5.01
N SER A 346 9.49 -14.09 -5.96
CA SER A 346 9.25 -14.63 -7.32
C SER A 346 9.09 -16.16 -7.33
N LYS A 347 9.55 -16.86 -6.28
CA LYS A 347 9.31 -18.30 -6.09
C LYS A 347 8.01 -18.64 -5.36
N SER A 348 7.38 -17.69 -4.67
CA SER A 348 6.16 -17.90 -3.88
C SER A 348 4.93 -17.21 -4.47
N MET A 349 5.10 -16.40 -5.51
CA MET A 349 4.03 -15.74 -6.25
C MET A 349 3.61 -16.62 -7.43
N THR A 350 2.32 -16.59 -7.76
CA THR A 350 1.83 -17.21 -8.99
C THR A 350 2.16 -16.35 -10.21
N ASP A 351 2.14 -16.93 -11.40
CA ASP A 351 2.36 -16.19 -12.65
C ASP A 351 1.34 -15.03 -12.80
N ASP A 352 0.08 -15.23 -12.37
CA ASP A 352 -0.97 -14.21 -12.39
C ASP A 352 -0.68 -13.01 -11.46
N GLU A 353 -0.04 -13.26 -10.32
CA GLU A 353 0.36 -12.20 -9.38
C GLU A 353 1.53 -11.39 -9.91
N ILE A 354 2.46 -12.08 -10.58
CA ILE A 354 3.59 -11.46 -11.26
C ILE A 354 3.10 -10.61 -12.42
N GLU A 355 2.24 -11.15 -13.28
CA GLU A 355 1.63 -10.43 -14.40
C GLU A 355 0.84 -9.20 -13.91
N TYR A 356 0.03 -9.36 -12.87
CA TYR A 356 -0.69 -8.26 -12.24
C TYR A 356 0.27 -7.16 -11.76
N GLY A 357 1.33 -7.53 -11.03
CA GLY A 357 2.30 -6.58 -10.49
C GLY A 357 3.07 -5.82 -11.56
N PHE A 358 3.52 -6.50 -12.61
CA PHE A 358 4.22 -5.88 -13.74
C PHE A 358 3.32 -4.98 -14.58
N THR A 359 2.08 -5.40 -14.81
CA THR A 359 1.13 -4.66 -15.65
C THR A 359 0.65 -3.39 -14.97
N TRP A 360 0.35 -3.49 -13.67
CA TRP A 360 -0.43 -2.47 -12.99
C TRP A 360 0.36 -1.64 -11.99
N VAL A 361 1.47 -2.15 -11.44
CA VAL A 361 2.39 -1.44 -10.53
C VAL A 361 1.68 -0.60 -9.45
N PRO A 362 0.90 -1.22 -8.55
CA PRO A 362 0.01 -0.51 -7.64
C PRO A 362 0.70 0.13 -6.42
N SER A 363 2.00 -0.12 -6.18
CA SER A 363 2.71 0.44 -5.03
C SER A 363 3.76 1.48 -5.40
N ILE A 364 3.93 2.46 -4.51
CA ILE A 364 4.96 3.51 -4.58
C ILE A 364 6.25 3.06 -3.90
N SER A 365 6.14 2.36 -2.78
CA SER A 365 7.30 1.87 -2.04
C SER A 365 6.91 0.73 -1.11
N PHE A 366 7.90 -0.03 -0.66
CA PHE A 366 7.71 -1.13 0.27
C PHE A 366 8.90 -1.23 1.20
N ASP A 367 8.64 -1.59 2.46
CA ASP A 367 9.65 -1.80 3.49
C ASP A 367 9.36 -3.07 4.30
N ILE A 368 10.38 -3.92 4.45
CA ILE A 368 10.35 -5.12 5.31
C ILE A 368 10.79 -4.72 6.71
N LYS A 369 10.07 -5.22 7.73
CA LYS A 369 10.56 -5.18 9.10
C LYS A 369 11.46 -6.39 9.31
N SER A 370 12.77 -6.18 9.49
CA SER A 370 13.75 -7.24 9.71
C SER A 370 13.67 -7.92 11.09
N ASP A 371 12.83 -7.41 11.99
CA ASP A 371 12.85 -7.77 13.40
C ASP A 371 11.84 -8.89 13.71
N ILE A 372 12.20 -10.13 13.38
CA ILE A 372 11.48 -11.31 13.86
C ILE A 372 11.87 -11.53 15.32
N ARG A 373 10.97 -11.22 16.25
CA ARG A 373 11.13 -11.56 17.67
C ARG A 373 10.66 -12.99 17.89
N MET A 374 11.59 -13.85 18.29
CA MET A 374 11.32 -15.22 18.69
C MET A 374 11.34 -15.32 20.22
N ALA A 375 10.20 -15.67 20.82
CA ALA A 375 10.12 -15.96 22.24
C ALA A 375 10.27 -17.46 22.48
N SER A 376 11.18 -17.86 23.36
CA SER A 376 11.29 -19.22 23.89
C SER A 376 10.41 -19.36 25.12
N ARG A 377 9.70 -20.49 25.27
CA ARG A 377 8.98 -20.84 26.51
C ARG A 377 9.90 -21.19 27.67
N GLU A 378 11.16 -21.49 27.38
CA GLU A 378 12.18 -21.78 28.39
C GLU A 378 12.97 -20.50 28.67
N THR A 379 13.01 -20.10 29.95
CA THR A 379 13.96 -19.10 30.44
C THR A 379 15.36 -19.56 30.05
N ARG A 380 16.13 -18.72 29.35
CA ARG A 380 17.58 -18.92 29.20
C ARG A 380 18.24 -18.75 30.56
N THR A 381 18.05 -19.70 31.48
CA THR A 381 18.93 -19.84 32.63
C THR A 381 20.29 -20.22 32.07
N GLN A 382 21.24 -19.36 32.40
CA GLN A 382 22.65 -19.45 32.06
C GLN A 382 23.14 -20.88 32.22
N LEU A 383 23.49 -21.55 31.12
CA LEU A 383 24.46 -22.63 31.19
C LEU A 383 25.73 -21.98 31.74
N THR A 384 26.02 -22.26 33.01
CA THR A 384 27.27 -21.80 33.60
C THR A 384 28.42 -22.46 32.85
N ALA A 385 29.56 -21.76 32.73
CA ALA A 385 30.73 -22.28 32.02
C ALA A 385 31.18 -23.66 32.55
N GLU A 386 30.84 -23.99 33.80
CA GLU A 386 30.99 -25.31 34.43
C GLU A 386 30.13 -26.40 33.76
N GLU A 387 28.85 -26.14 33.48
CA GLU A 387 27.92 -27.12 32.89
C GLU A 387 28.27 -27.45 31.43
N PHE A 388 28.77 -26.46 30.69
CA PHE A 388 29.32 -26.68 29.35
C PHE A 388 30.63 -27.49 29.37
N ARG A 389 31.44 -27.31 30.42
CA ARG A 389 32.68 -28.09 30.61
C ARG A 389 32.38 -29.54 30.97
N GLN A 390 31.36 -29.76 31.80
CA GLN A 390 30.92 -31.10 32.20
C GLN A 390 30.32 -31.87 31.01
N SER A 391 29.51 -31.22 30.16
CA SER A 391 28.94 -31.88 28.98
C SER A 391 29.98 -32.27 27.93
N LEU A 392 31.12 -31.56 27.87
CA LEU A 392 32.26 -31.93 27.01
C LEU A 392 33.05 -33.12 27.57
N LEU A 393 33.10 -33.29 28.89
CA LEU A 393 33.77 -34.44 29.53
C LEU A 393 32.93 -35.71 29.47
N ASP A 394 31.60 -35.60 29.53
CA ASP A 394 30.68 -36.74 29.46
C ASP A 394 30.46 -37.26 28.01
N SER A 395 31.05 -36.59 27.01
CA SER A 395 31.00 -36.97 25.59
C SER A 395 32.25 -37.69 25.08
N ARG A 396 33.14 -38.13 25.99
CA ARG A 396 34.22 -39.10 25.75
C ARG A 396 33.96 -40.38 26.54
#